data_AF-A0A7C9E1C1-F1
#
_entry.id   AF-A0A7C9E1C1-F1
#
_cell.length_a   1.000
_cell.length_b   1.000
_cell.length_c   1.000
_cell.angle_alpha   90.00
_cell.angle_beta   90.00
_cell.angle_gamma   90.00
#
_symmetry.space_group_name_H-M   'P 1'
#
loop_
_entity.id
_entity.type
_entity.pdbx_description
1 polymer ?
#
loop_
_entity_poly.entity_id
_entity_poly.type
_entity_poly.pdbx_seq_one_letter_code
_entity_poly.pdbx_strand_id
1 'polypeptide(L)'
;MHVSLSQQNDGVSDSSSSNTYSDDIEVEANSYFQRMFSEQLTIDEMVQMLSRFKESSEKREKSIFECMISNLFEEYRFFPKYPERQLGLAAVLFGSIIKHQLVTHLTLGIALRCVLDALRKPA
;
A
#
# COMPACT_ATOMS: atom_id res chain seq x y z
N MET A 1 -15.23 -14.13 14.51
CA MET A 1 -16.13 -13.15 13.89
C MET A 1 -16.69 -12.27 14.99
N HIS A 2 -16.28 -11.01 15.07
CA HIS A 2 -16.95 -10.04 15.93
C HIS A 2 -16.90 -8.68 15.24
N VAL A 3 -18.04 -8.32 14.64
CA VAL A 3 -18.32 -7.00 14.09
C VAL A 3 -18.88 -6.17 15.25
N SER A 4 -18.43 -4.93 15.39
CA SER A 4 -19.14 -3.95 16.21
C SER A 4 -19.10 -2.60 15.49
N LEU A 5 -20.30 -2.16 15.09
CA LEU A 5 -20.62 -0.89 14.43
C LEU A 5 -21.58 -0.14 15.36
N SER A 6 -21.20 1.07 15.79
CA SER A 6 -22.02 2.25 16.20
C SER A 6 -21.13 3.18 17.06
N GLN A 7 -21.16 4.53 17.04
CA GLN A 7 -21.97 5.55 16.37
C GLN A 7 -21.27 6.93 16.47
N GLN A 8 -21.31 7.70 15.38
CA GLN A 8 -21.52 9.16 15.22
C GLN A 8 -20.65 10.27 15.89
N ASN A 9 -19.94 11.00 15.01
CA ASN A 9 -20.03 12.45 14.70
C ASN A 9 -19.68 13.52 15.75
N ASP A 10 -18.51 14.16 15.59
CA ASP A 10 -18.31 15.58 15.90
C ASP A 10 -17.29 16.22 14.93
N GLY A 11 -17.55 17.47 14.54
CA GLY A 11 -16.89 18.14 13.45
C GLY A 11 -15.57 18.80 13.85
N VAL A 12 -14.49 18.43 13.16
CA VAL A 12 -13.32 19.28 12.95
C VAL A 12 -12.82 19.01 11.53
N SER A 13 -12.93 20.01 10.66
CA SER A 13 -12.24 20.04 9.38
C SER A 13 -10.74 20.13 9.65
N ASP A 14 -10.06 18.99 9.72
CA ASP A 14 -8.60 18.95 9.61
C ASP A 14 -8.22 18.68 8.16
N SER A 15 -7.74 19.73 7.52
CA SER A 15 -7.34 19.74 6.12
C SER A 15 -5.95 19.11 6.03
N SER A 16 -5.88 17.79 5.85
CA SER A 16 -4.63 17.11 5.54
C SER A 16 -4.79 16.18 4.32
N SER A 17 -4.71 16.79 3.13
CA SER A 17 -4.32 16.13 1.86
C SER A 17 -5.12 14.90 1.40
N SER A 18 -6.44 14.84 1.59
CA SER A 18 -7.25 13.66 1.26
C SER A 18 -8.16 13.82 0.03
N ASN A 19 -7.67 14.41 -1.08
CA ASN A 19 -8.52 14.63 -2.26
C ASN A 19 -7.88 14.18 -3.59
N THR A 20 -6.96 13.21 -3.53
CA THR A 20 -6.20 12.78 -4.73
C THR A 20 -6.89 11.65 -5.50
N TYR A 21 -7.70 10.82 -4.85
CA TYR A 21 -8.41 9.71 -5.49
C TYR A 21 -9.90 9.77 -5.18
N SER A 22 -10.73 9.18 -6.04
CA SER A 22 -12.16 9.02 -5.76
C SER A 22 -12.37 7.85 -4.79
N ASP A 23 -13.41 7.92 -3.96
CA ASP A 23 -13.71 6.92 -2.91
C ASP A 23 -13.69 5.47 -3.45
N ASP A 24 -14.15 5.27 -4.68
CA ASP A 24 -14.20 3.96 -5.33
C ASP A 24 -12.80 3.41 -5.69
N ILE A 25 -11.81 4.26 -5.94
CA ILE A 25 -10.41 3.87 -6.15
C ILE A 25 -9.78 3.42 -4.83
N GLU A 26 -10.03 4.15 -3.75
CA GLU A 26 -9.50 3.80 -2.42
C GLU A 26 -10.10 2.48 -1.92
N VAL A 27 -11.41 2.29 -2.10
CA VAL A 27 -12.10 1.04 -1.76
C VAL A 27 -11.51 -0.13 -2.56
N GLU A 28 -11.26 0.06 -3.85
CA GLU A 28 -10.68 -0.98 -4.70
C GLU A 28 -9.23 -1.30 -4.30
N ALA A 29 -8.39 -0.28 -4.10
CA ALA A 29 -7.01 -0.41 -3.63
C ALA A 29 -6.94 -1.18 -2.29
N ASN A 30 -7.79 -0.81 -1.33
CA ASN A 30 -7.87 -1.47 -0.04
C ASN A 30 -8.31 -2.93 -0.16
N SER A 31 -9.21 -3.24 -1.11
CA SER A 31 -9.65 -4.61 -1.36
C SER A 31 -8.49 -5.54 -1.80
N TYR A 32 -7.54 -5.03 -2.60
CA TYR A 32 -6.37 -5.81 -3.00
C TYR A 32 -5.44 -6.12 -1.81
N PHE A 33 -5.20 -5.15 -0.93
CA PHE A 33 -4.43 -5.39 0.30
C PHE A 33 -5.13 -6.39 1.22
N GLN A 34 -6.45 -6.26 1.41
CA GLN A 34 -7.22 -7.21 2.22
C GLN A 34 -7.15 -8.63 1.66
N ARG A 35 -7.26 -8.79 0.34
CA ARG A 35 -7.12 -10.10 -0.33
C ARG A 35 -5.71 -10.66 -0.18
N MET A 36 -4.68 -9.82 -0.28
CA MET A 36 -3.29 -10.23 -0.05
C MET A 36 -3.07 -10.71 1.39
N PHE A 37 -3.50 -9.94 2.39
CA PHE A 37 -3.36 -10.33 3.81
C PHE A 37 -4.23 -11.54 4.18
N SER A 38 -5.30 -11.79 3.42
CA SER A 38 -6.15 -12.97 3.55
C SER A 38 -5.69 -14.15 2.67
N GLU A 39 -4.54 -14.02 1.99
CA GLU A 39 -3.93 -15.04 1.13
C GLU A 39 -4.81 -15.51 -0.04
N GLN A 40 -5.78 -14.67 -0.44
CA GLN A 40 -6.61 -14.85 -1.63
C GLN A 40 -5.99 -14.25 -2.89
N LEU A 41 -4.91 -13.49 -2.72
CA LEU A 41 -4.10 -12.89 -3.78
C LEU A 41 -2.64 -13.06 -3.36
N THR A 42 -1.85 -13.73 -4.19
CA THR A 42 -0.42 -13.88 -3.92
C THR A 42 0.33 -12.58 -4.22
N ILE A 43 1.50 -12.41 -3.62
CA ILE A 43 2.35 -11.23 -3.87
C ILE A 43 2.77 -11.16 -5.34
N ASP A 44 3.10 -12.31 -5.95
CA ASP A 44 3.48 -12.38 -7.36
C ASP A 44 2.32 -11.92 -8.27
N GLU A 45 1.09 -12.37 -8.01
CA GLU A 45 -0.10 -11.91 -8.75
C GLU A 45 -0.33 -10.41 -8.56
N MET A 46 -0.15 -9.90 -7.34
CA MET A 46 -0.29 -8.48 -7.03
C MET A 46 0.76 -7.64 -7.77
N VAL A 47 2.02 -8.08 -7.81
CA VAL A 47 3.11 -7.41 -8.54
C VAL A 47 2.84 -7.44 -10.05
N GLN A 48 2.38 -8.56 -10.60
CA GLN A 48 1.99 -8.64 -12.01
C GLN A 48 0.84 -7.69 -12.34
N MET A 49 -0.18 -7.61 -11.47
CA MET A 49 -1.29 -6.68 -11.62
C MET A 49 -0.80 -5.22 -11.59
N LEU A 50 0.00 -4.84 -10.60
CA LEU A 50 0.55 -3.49 -10.50
C LEU A 50 1.43 -3.13 -11.70
N SER A 51 2.18 -4.10 -12.23
CA SER A 51 2.99 -3.92 -13.45
C SER A 51 2.12 -3.60 -14.66
N ARG A 52 0.97 -4.27 -14.82
CA ARG A 52 0.00 -3.97 -15.89
C ARG A 52 -0.64 -2.61 -15.70
N PHE A 53 -1.08 -2.27 -14.48
CA PHE A 53 -1.75 -1.01 -14.19
C PHE A 53 -0.83 0.20 -14.41
N LYS A 54 0.45 0.08 -14.04
CA LYS A 54 1.47 1.11 -14.28
C LYS A 54 1.56 1.51 -15.77
N GLU A 55 1.53 0.52 -16.66
CA GLU A 55 1.70 0.70 -18.11
C GLU A 55 0.36 0.81 -18.86
N SER A 56 -0.77 0.81 -18.15
CA SER A 56 -2.10 0.80 -18.77
C SER A 56 -2.39 2.07 -19.58
N SER A 57 -3.36 2.02 -20.49
CA SER A 57 -3.96 3.24 -21.07
C SER A 57 -5.15 3.73 -20.25
N GLU A 58 -5.72 2.88 -19.40
CA GLU A 58 -6.89 3.19 -18.60
C GLU A 58 -6.52 4.06 -17.40
N LYS A 59 -7.11 5.26 -17.33
CA LYS A 59 -6.86 6.22 -16.26
C LYS A 59 -7.17 5.62 -14.88
N ARG A 60 -8.23 4.80 -14.80
CA ARG A 60 -8.65 4.13 -13.57
C ARG A 60 -7.54 3.23 -13.02
N GLU A 61 -6.99 2.36 -13.87
CA GLU A 61 -5.95 1.41 -13.47
C GLU A 61 -4.69 2.14 -12.97
N LYS A 62 -4.30 3.22 -13.65
CA LYS A 62 -3.19 4.08 -13.18
C LYS A 62 -3.46 4.69 -11.81
N SER A 63 -4.67 5.23 -11.61
CA SER A 63 -5.04 5.81 -10.31
C SER A 63 -5.04 4.77 -9.19
N ILE A 64 -5.48 3.53 -9.46
CA ILE A 64 -5.38 2.44 -8.47
C ILE A 64 -3.92 2.13 -8.18
N PHE A 65 -3.07 2.00 -9.21
CA PHE A 65 -1.64 1.77 -9.02
C PHE A 65 -1.01 2.87 -8.16
N GLU A 66 -1.22 4.15 -8.49
CA GLU A 66 -0.68 5.29 -7.75
C GLU A 66 -1.17 5.31 -6.30
N CYS A 67 -2.48 5.08 -6.08
CA CYS A 67 -3.07 4.97 -4.75
C CYS A 67 -2.44 3.85 -3.93
N MET A 68 -2.28 2.66 -4.50
CA MET A 68 -1.69 1.52 -3.80
C MET A 68 -0.21 1.75 -3.45
N ILE A 69 0.57 2.34 -4.36
CA ILE A 69 1.97 2.69 -4.07
C ILE A 69 2.03 3.74 -2.96
N SER A 70 1.26 4.83 -3.04
CA SER A 70 1.25 5.86 -1.99
C SER A 70 0.87 5.28 -0.63
N ASN A 71 -0.22 4.50 -0.57
CA ASN A 71 -0.67 3.88 0.68
C ASN A 71 0.40 2.98 1.29
N LEU A 72 1.11 2.19 0.48
CA LEU A 72 2.17 1.32 0.97
C LEU A 72 3.33 2.09 1.62
N PHE A 73 3.72 3.24 1.04
CA PHE A 73 4.77 4.08 1.60
C PHE A 73 4.31 4.84 2.85
N GLU A 74 3.05 5.29 2.88
CA GLU A 74 2.47 5.91 4.07
C GLU A 74 2.33 4.91 5.23
N GLU A 75 2.01 3.65 4.92
CA GLU A 75 1.89 2.56 5.89
C GLU A 75 3.24 2.17 6.51
N TYR A 76 4.37 2.49 5.88
CA TYR A 76 5.71 2.16 6.39
C TYR A 76 5.93 2.62 7.85
N ARG A 77 5.38 3.77 8.25
CA ARG A 77 5.49 4.26 9.64
C ARG A 77 4.72 3.40 10.65
N PHE A 78 3.75 2.63 10.19
CA PHE A 78 2.92 1.74 10.99
C PHE A 78 3.40 0.29 10.97
N PHE A 79 4.30 -0.09 10.05
CA PHE A 79 4.87 -1.44 9.99
C PHE A 79 5.41 -1.98 11.33
N PRO A 80 6.05 -1.19 12.22
CA PRO A 80 6.46 -1.69 13.53
C PRO A 80 5.33 -2.17 14.44
N LYS A 81 4.07 -1.83 14.11
CA LYS A 81 2.87 -2.25 14.84
C LYS A 81 2.19 -3.47 14.20
N TYR A 82 2.66 -3.94 13.04
CA TYR A 82 2.04 -5.05 12.34
C TYR A 82 2.38 -6.37 13.03
N PRO A 83 1.43 -7.32 13.11
CA PRO A 83 1.72 -8.71 13.42
C PRO A 83 2.77 -9.30 12.47
N GLU A 84 3.62 -10.20 12.98
CA GLU A 84 4.76 -10.77 12.25
C GLU A 84 4.41 -11.30 10.86
N ARG A 85 3.32 -12.07 10.74
CA ARG A 85 2.86 -12.63 9.44
C ARG A 85 2.52 -11.52 8.43
N GLN A 86 1.76 -10.51 8.85
CA GLN A 86 1.35 -9.41 7.98
C GLN A 86 2.54 -8.53 7.60
N LEU A 87 3.44 -8.29 8.56
CA LEU A 87 4.70 -7.59 8.30
C LEU A 87 5.57 -8.35 7.29
N GLY A 88 5.65 -9.67 7.40
CA GLY A 88 6.37 -10.52 6.44
C GLY A 88 5.83 -10.37 5.01
N LEU A 89 4.51 -10.41 4.84
CA LEU A 89 3.87 -10.20 3.54
C LEU A 89 4.15 -8.78 3.00
N ALA A 90 3.98 -7.75 3.84
CA ALA A 90 4.23 -6.37 3.46
C ALA A 90 5.71 -6.15 3.08
N ALA A 91 6.66 -6.74 3.81
CA ALA A 91 8.08 -6.66 3.52
C ALA A 91 8.44 -7.30 2.17
N VAL A 92 7.89 -8.49 1.88
CA VAL A 92 8.10 -9.16 0.59
C VAL A 92 7.48 -8.35 -0.55
N LEU A 93 6.27 -7.79 -0.37
CA LEU A 93 5.66 -6.89 -1.37
C LEU A 93 6.54 -5.64 -1.61
N PHE A 94 6.98 -4.98 -0.53
CA PHE A 94 7.79 -3.76 -0.61
C PHE A 94 9.10 -4.01 -1.37
N GLY A 95 9.79 -5.10 -1.05
CA GLY A 95 11.00 -5.53 -1.77
C GLY A 95 10.71 -5.89 -3.23
N SER A 96 9.57 -6.52 -3.50
CA SER A 96 9.16 -6.91 -4.87
C SER A 96 8.87 -5.69 -5.74
N ILE A 97 8.24 -4.65 -5.21
CA ILE A 97 8.01 -3.38 -5.93
C ILE A 97 9.32 -2.73 -6.36
N ILE A 98 10.35 -2.79 -5.52
CA ILE A 98 11.71 -2.33 -5.87
C ILE A 98 12.31 -3.24 -6.96
N LYS A 99 12.32 -4.55 -6.73
CA LYS A 99 12.91 -5.55 -7.64
C LYS A 99 12.31 -5.48 -9.06
N HIS A 100 11.00 -5.27 -9.16
CA HIS A 100 10.27 -5.22 -10.43
C HIS A 100 10.17 -3.82 -11.03
N GLN A 101 10.91 -2.83 -10.50
CA GLN A 101 10.97 -1.45 -11.02
C GLN A 101 9.57 -0.78 -11.09
N LEU A 102 8.69 -1.13 -10.15
CA LEU A 102 7.38 -0.48 -10.03
C LEU A 102 7.53 0.94 -9.50
N VAL A 103 8.60 1.23 -8.76
CA VAL A 103 9.01 2.59 -8.38
C VAL A 103 10.34 2.96 -9.02
N THR A 104 10.48 4.21 -9.45
CA THR A 104 11.65 4.72 -10.17
C THR A 104 12.09 6.09 -9.64
N HIS A 105 13.29 6.54 -10.03
CA HIS A 105 13.84 7.86 -9.71
C HIS A 105 13.77 8.21 -8.21
N LEU A 106 13.11 9.32 -7.86
CA LEU A 106 12.99 9.81 -6.48
C LEU A 106 12.31 8.77 -5.57
N THR A 107 11.23 8.15 -6.02
CA THR A 107 10.47 7.16 -5.25
C THR A 107 11.31 5.92 -4.95
N LEU A 108 12.13 5.47 -5.91
CA LEU A 108 13.09 4.39 -5.67
C LEU A 108 14.11 4.77 -4.59
N GLY A 109 14.63 6.00 -4.63
CA GLY A 109 15.55 6.50 -3.59
C GLY A 109 14.92 6.50 -2.20
N ILE A 110 13.64 6.87 -2.08
CA ILE A 110 12.88 6.81 -0.83
C ILE A 110 12.71 5.35 -0.39
N ALA A 111 12.33 4.46 -1.30
CA ALA A 111 12.11 3.03 -0.99
C ALA A 111 13.38 2.37 -0.43
N LEU A 112 14.53 2.61 -1.06
CA LEU A 112 15.82 2.10 -0.62
C LEU A 112 16.22 2.66 0.74
N ARG A 113 15.92 3.94 1.01
CA ARG A 113 16.14 4.54 2.33
C ARG A 113 15.27 3.90 3.41
N CYS A 114 13.99 3.65 3.13
CA CYS A 114 13.10 2.90 4.03
C CYS A 114 13.70 1.53 4.38
N VAL A 115 14.14 0.76 3.38
CA VAL A 115 14.77 -0.56 3.62
C VAL A 115 16.04 -0.42 4.48
N LEU A 116 16.92 0.53 4.16
CA LEU A 116 18.14 0.77 4.93
C LEU A 116 17.84 1.16 6.39
N ASP A 117 16.85 2.01 6.62
CA ASP A 117 16.45 2.46 7.95
C ASP A 117 15.83 1.32 8.77
N ALA A 118 15.08 0.41 8.13
CA ALA A 118 14.58 -0.79 8.78
C ALA A 118 15.72 -1.73 9.20
N LEU A 119 16.72 -1.94 8.34
CA LEU A 119 17.89 -2.79 8.63
C LEU A 119 18.80 -2.24 9.74
N ARG A 120 18.76 -0.93 9.99
CA ARG A 120 19.54 -0.29 11.06
C ARG A 120 18.89 -0.43 12.44
N LYS A 121 17.60 -0.79 12.50
CA LYS A 121 16.93 -1.03 13.78
C LYS A 121 17.37 -2.39 14.33
N PRO A 122 17.66 -2.50 15.63
CA PRO A 122 17.93 -3.80 16.25
C PRO A 122 16.70 -4.70 16.11
N ALA A 123 16.96 -5.99 15.85
CA ALA A 123 15.94 -7.05 15.78
C ALA A 123 15.37 -7.38 17.18
#